data_AF-A0A924W9G4-F1
#
_entry.id   AF-A0A924W9G4-F1
#
_cell.length_a   1.000
_cell.length_b   1.000
_cell.length_c   1.000
_cell.angle_alpha   90.00
_cell.angle_beta   90.00
_cell.angle_gamma   90.00
#
_symmetry.space_group_name_H-M   'P 1'
#
loop_
_entity.id
_entity.type
_entity.pdbx_description
1 polymer ?
#
loop_
_entity_poly.entity_id
_entity_poly.type
_entity_poly.pdbx_seq_one_letter_code
_entity_poly.pdbx_strand_id
1 'polypeptide(L)'
;MREPTLAAASPEYQRKTLQGLSLILNAILLTILLGVLSFVVVIASIVRMMAPGAGGAATFTGNQELMVALTLVTVGISCMSLLGYWRYSEPDPSETAFEPTNAARKVLRVLVLIELAIASLTAVLNFVTYSGTGAAPVAGAGLTAVGMVLVAARVASVVLYAIKFFAVMRYTRWLASRVPDTFIMDRTRTYMWLLPLLHTVGSMCVGLGPLIALVLYWNLLHRMRKHLKSIIATGERASLSGLDRPMPTSR
;
A
#
# COMPACT_ATOMS: atom_id res chain seq x y z
N MET A 1 24.40 21.97 5.30
CA MET A 1 24.58 21.17 6.54
C MET A 1 24.41 19.71 6.16
N ARG A 2 25.29 18.81 6.62
CA ARG A 2 25.13 17.37 6.37
C ARG A 2 23.95 16.87 7.20
N GLU A 3 22.98 16.21 6.56
CA GLU A 3 21.88 15.60 7.29
C GLU A 3 22.44 14.52 8.24
N PRO A 4 21.95 14.44 9.49
CA PRO A 4 22.38 13.42 10.42
C PRO A 4 22.06 12.04 9.84
N THR A 5 23.05 11.16 9.90
CA THR A 5 22.95 9.84 9.27
C THR A 5 22.09 8.90 10.09
N LEU A 6 21.38 8.01 9.42
CA LEU A 6 20.43 7.09 10.07
C LEU A 6 21.10 6.18 11.12
N ALA A 7 22.40 5.92 10.97
CA ALA A 7 23.22 5.18 11.95
C ALA A 7 23.34 5.88 13.31
N ALA A 8 23.24 7.21 13.35
CA ALA A 8 23.29 8.00 14.59
C ALA A 8 21.92 8.12 15.28
N ALA A 9 20.83 7.70 14.62
CA ALA A 9 19.49 7.74 15.20
C ALA A 9 19.34 6.70 16.32
N SER A 10 18.37 6.92 17.21
CA SER A 10 18.11 6.00 18.32
C SER A 10 17.84 4.56 17.83
N PRO A 11 18.39 3.52 18.50
CA PRO A 11 18.21 2.13 18.07
C PRO A 11 16.74 1.68 18.13
N GLU A 12 15.95 2.29 19.01
CA GLU A 12 14.51 2.07 19.07
C GLU A 12 13.80 2.56 17.80
N TYR A 13 14.13 3.76 17.32
CA TYR A 13 13.58 4.32 16.09
C TYR A 13 13.94 3.46 14.87
N GLN A 14 15.20 3.02 14.77
CA GLN A 14 15.64 2.14 13.67
C GLN A 14 14.84 0.82 13.65
N ARG A 15 14.62 0.19 14.83
CA ARG A 15 13.83 -1.04 14.96
C ARG A 15 12.36 -0.82 14.59
N LYS A 16 11.73 0.26 15.05
CA LYS A 16 10.34 0.60 14.72
C LYS A 16 10.15 0.86 13.22
N THR A 17 11.08 1.60 12.61
CA THR A 17 11.11 1.84 11.16
C THR A 17 11.25 0.54 10.38
N LEU A 18 12.17 -0.35 10.80
CA LEU A 18 12.38 -1.67 10.20
C LEU A 18 11.13 -2.56 10.31
N GLN A 19 10.48 -2.57 11.47
CA GLN A 19 9.24 -3.32 11.69
C GLN A 19 8.11 -2.79 10.80
N GLY A 20 7.95 -1.46 10.72
CA GLY A 20 6.97 -0.81 9.84
C GLY A 20 7.17 -1.19 8.38
N LEU A 21 8.41 -1.11 7.87
CA LEU A 21 8.75 -1.56 6.52
C LEU A 21 8.46 -3.05 6.29
N SER A 22 8.75 -3.91 7.28
CA SER A 22 8.46 -5.34 7.15
C SER A 22 6.96 -5.62 7.04
N LEU A 23 6.13 -4.91 7.81
CA LEU A 23 4.66 -5.01 7.72
C LEU A 23 4.15 -4.53 6.37
N ILE A 24 4.65 -3.39 5.86
CA ILE A 24 4.27 -2.87 4.53
C ILE A 24 4.66 -3.87 3.43
N LEU A 25 5.88 -4.41 3.45
CA LEU A 25 6.36 -5.37 2.46
C LEU A 25 5.54 -6.67 2.47
N ASN A 26 5.20 -7.18 3.65
CA ASN A 26 4.33 -8.35 3.79
C ASN A 26 2.91 -8.04 3.29
N ALA A 27 2.37 -6.85 3.57
CA ALA A 27 1.06 -6.43 3.07
C ALA A 27 1.03 -6.37 1.55
N ILE A 28 2.04 -5.76 0.92
CA ILE A 28 2.16 -5.70 -0.53
C ILE A 28 2.22 -7.12 -1.13
N LEU A 29 3.00 -8.02 -0.54
CA LEU A 29 3.11 -9.40 -1.02
C LEU A 29 1.75 -10.13 -0.93
N LEU A 30 1.05 -10.02 0.21
CA LEU A 30 -0.29 -10.61 0.35
C LEU A 30 -1.30 -9.99 -0.61
N THR A 31 -1.23 -8.67 -0.86
CA THR A 31 -2.07 -8.00 -1.86
C THR A 31 -1.80 -8.53 -3.28
N ILE A 32 -0.55 -8.78 -3.64
CA ILE A 32 -0.20 -9.38 -4.94
C ILE A 32 -0.79 -10.79 -5.05
N LEU A 33 -0.59 -11.63 -4.02
CA LEU A 33 -1.13 -13.00 -4.00
C LEU A 33 -2.66 -13.00 -4.08
N LEU A 34 -3.31 -12.14 -3.32
CA LEU A 34 -4.76 -11.99 -3.34
C LEU A 34 -5.26 -11.45 -4.69
N GLY A 35 -4.51 -10.55 -5.32
CA GLY A 35 -4.80 -10.05 -6.67
C GLY A 35 -4.75 -11.15 -7.72
N VAL A 36 -3.72 -12.00 -7.68
CA VAL A 36 -3.61 -13.19 -8.55
C VAL A 36 -4.76 -14.17 -8.30
N LEU A 37 -5.06 -14.46 -7.03
CA LEU A 37 -6.19 -15.33 -6.67
C LEU A 37 -7.53 -14.76 -7.17
N SER A 38 -7.76 -13.46 -6.98
CA SER A 38 -8.98 -12.78 -7.43
C SER A 38 -9.11 -12.83 -8.96
N PHE A 39 -8.00 -12.67 -9.68
CA PHE A 39 -7.96 -12.79 -11.14
C PHE A 39 -8.36 -14.20 -11.61
N VAL A 40 -7.85 -15.25 -10.96
CA VAL A 40 -8.23 -16.64 -11.25
C VAL A 40 -9.71 -16.88 -10.99
N VAL A 41 -10.25 -16.38 -9.87
CA VAL A 41 -11.68 -16.48 -9.54
C VAL A 41 -12.55 -15.80 -10.60
N VAL A 42 -12.15 -14.62 -11.08
CA VAL A 42 -12.87 -13.89 -12.15
C VAL A 42 -12.83 -14.66 -13.48
N ILE A 43 -11.68 -15.23 -13.87
CA ILE A 43 -11.62 -16.03 -15.10
C ILE A 43 -12.51 -17.27 -14.97
N ALA A 44 -12.43 -17.97 -13.84
CA ALA A 44 -13.24 -19.15 -13.59
C ALA A 44 -14.74 -18.85 -13.62
N SER A 45 -15.16 -17.68 -13.10
CA SER A 45 -16.56 -17.26 -13.17
C SER A 45 -17.00 -16.95 -14.60
N ILE A 46 -16.17 -16.26 -15.40
CA ILE A 46 -16.45 -15.99 -16.82
C ILE A 46 -16.57 -17.29 -17.63
N VAL A 47 -15.64 -18.23 -17.45
CA VAL A 47 -15.67 -19.52 -18.16
C VAL A 47 -16.94 -20.30 -17.83
N ARG A 48 -17.35 -20.31 -16.55
CA ARG A 48 -18.62 -20.93 -16.13
C ARG A 48 -19.84 -20.25 -16.77
N MET A 49 -19.81 -18.94 -16.98
CA MET A 49 -20.89 -18.21 -17.67
C MET A 49 -20.97 -18.51 -19.16
N MET A 50 -19.88 -18.93 -19.79
CA MET A 50 -19.84 -19.31 -21.21
C MET A 50 -20.21 -20.78 -21.46
N ALA A 51 -20.35 -21.59 -20.40
CA ALA A 51 -20.65 -23.02 -20.53
C ALA A 51 -22.11 -23.26 -20.98
N PRO A 52 -22.35 -24.10 -22.02
CA PRO A 52 -23.71 -24.44 -22.45
C PRO A 52 -24.50 -25.09 -21.31
N GLY A 53 -25.68 -24.54 -21.00
CA GLY A 53 -26.54 -25.05 -19.91
C GLY A 53 -26.35 -24.37 -18.56
N ALA A 54 -25.40 -23.43 -18.41
CA ALA A 54 -25.32 -22.56 -17.24
C ALA A 54 -26.44 -21.50 -17.31
N GLY A 55 -27.61 -21.79 -16.73
CA GLY A 55 -28.69 -20.82 -16.60
C GLY A 55 -28.17 -19.55 -15.92
N GLY A 56 -28.15 -18.42 -16.66
CA GLY A 56 -27.40 -17.19 -16.37
C GLY A 56 -27.72 -16.43 -15.07
N ALA A 57 -28.48 -17.03 -14.15
CA ALA A 57 -28.87 -16.42 -12.87
C ALA A 57 -28.39 -17.21 -11.63
N ALA A 58 -28.07 -18.51 -11.74
CA ALA A 58 -27.82 -19.37 -10.57
C ALA A 58 -26.38 -19.36 -10.03
N THR A 59 -25.42 -18.76 -10.75
CA THR A 59 -23.98 -18.96 -10.48
C THR A 59 -23.37 -17.99 -9.47
N PHE A 60 -24.10 -16.98 -9.00
CA PHE A 60 -23.56 -15.96 -8.06
C PHE A 60 -23.78 -16.27 -6.59
N THR A 61 -24.82 -17.02 -6.22
CA THR A 61 -25.19 -17.28 -4.81
C THR A 61 -24.21 -18.22 -4.11
N GLY A 62 -23.67 -19.23 -4.81
CA GLY A 62 -22.71 -20.18 -4.25
C GLY A 62 -21.35 -19.59 -3.86
N ASN A 63 -21.05 -18.35 -4.25
CA ASN A 63 -19.77 -17.70 -3.95
C ASN A 63 -19.86 -16.67 -2.82
N GLN A 64 -21.02 -16.49 -2.18
CA GLN A 64 -21.21 -15.44 -1.17
C GLN A 64 -20.30 -15.64 0.04
N GLU A 65 -20.18 -16.87 0.54
CA GLU A 65 -19.28 -17.22 1.66
C GLU A 65 -17.81 -16.93 1.31
N LEU A 66 -17.39 -17.29 0.10
CA LEU A 66 -16.05 -17.00 -0.40
C LEU A 66 -15.79 -15.49 -0.48
N MET A 67 -16.78 -14.70 -0.94
CA MET A 67 -16.64 -13.24 -1.02
C MET A 67 -16.54 -12.58 0.36
N VAL A 68 -17.30 -13.07 1.34
CA VAL A 68 -17.19 -12.62 2.73
C VAL A 68 -15.80 -12.95 3.29
N ALA A 69 -15.32 -14.19 3.07
CA ALA A 69 -13.98 -14.60 3.50
C ALA A 69 -12.87 -13.74 2.87
N LEU A 70 -12.92 -13.52 1.55
CA LEU A 70 -11.97 -12.66 0.84
C LEU A 70 -12.02 -11.20 1.32
N THR A 71 -13.20 -10.70 1.68
CA THR A 71 -13.37 -9.36 2.26
C THR A 71 -12.67 -9.26 3.61
N LEU A 72 -12.85 -10.25 4.50
CA LEU A 72 -12.19 -10.29 5.80
C LEU A 72 -10.66 -10.35 5.67
N VAL A 73 -10.15 -11.17 4.74
CA VAL A 73 -8.71 -11.24 4.43
C VAL A 73 -8.20 -9.89 3.94
N THR A 74 -8.94 -9.21 3.06
CA THR A 74 -8.58 -7.88 2.55
C THR A 74 -8.53 -6.82 3.65
N VAL A 75 -9.48 -6.88 4.60
CA VAL A 75 -9.48 -6.00 5.79
C VAL A 75 -8.24 -6.28 6.65
N GLY A 76 -7.90 -7.55 6.89
CA GLY A 76 -6.70 -7.93 7.64
C GLY A 76 -5.40 -7.40 6.99
N ILE A 77 -5.27 -7.53 5.66
CA ILE A 77 -4.13 -6.99 4.91
C ILE A 77 -4.08 -5.47 4.99
N SER A 78 -5.23 -4.80 4.89
CA SER A 78 -5.35 -3.34 5.02
C SER A 78 -4.88 -2.88 6.40
N CYS A 79 -5.36 -3.53 7.48
CA CYS A 79 -4.93 -3.24 8.85
C CYS A 79 -3.41 -3.42 9.02
N MET A 80 -2.85 -4.51 8.48
CA MET A 80 -1.40 -4.75 8.52
C MET A 80 -0.63 -3.65 7.77
N SER A 81 -1.11 -3.22 6.60
CA SER A 81 -0.52 -2.11 5.84
C SER A 81 -0.58 -0.78 6.60
N LEU A 82 -1.72 -0.45 7.21
CA LEU A 82 -1.93 0.79 7.97
C LEU A 82 -1.02 0.84 9.20
N LEU A 83 -0.94 -0.25 9.97
CA LEU A 83 -0.01 -0.38 11.09
C LEU A 83 1.46 -0.24 10.63
N GLY A 84 1.78 -0.81 9.47
CA GLY A 84 3.09 -0.67 8.84
C GLY A 84 3.45 0.78 8.54
N TYR A 85 2.55 1.53 7.88
CA TYR A 85 2.75 2.95 7.59
C TYR A 85 2.78 3.84 8.84
N TRP A 86 1.99 3.50 9.87
CA TRP A 86 1.99 4.19 11.15
C TRP A 86 3.37 4.09 11.84
N ARG A 87 3.91 2.87 11.95
CA ARG A 87 5.25 2.62 12.52
C ARG A 87 6.36 3.17 11.64
N TYR A 88 6.22 3.09 10.32
CA TYR A 88 7.22 3.60 9.39
C TYR A 88 7.38 5.13 9.48
N SER A 89 6.30 5.85 9.82
CA SER A 89 6.30 7.33 9.92
C SER A 89 6.45 7.85 11.34
N GLU A 90 6.98 7.04 12.26
CA GLU A 90 7.22 7.46 13.64
C GLU A 90 8.28 8.55 13.72
N PRO A 91 8.13 9.59 14.57
CA PRO A 91 9.18 10.58 14.73
C PRO A 91 10.37 10.00 15.48
N ASP A 92 11.59 10.36 15.05
CA ASP A 92 12.79 10.04 15.82
C ASP A 92 12.84 10.94 17.06
N PRO A 93 12.82 10.39 18.28
CA PRO A 93 12.81 11.19 19.50
C PRO A 93 14.03 12.10 19.63
N SER A 94 15.17 11.75 19.01
CA SER A 94 16.39 12.55 19.05
C SER A 94 16.37 13.83 18.19
N GLU A 95 15.45 13.96 17.23
CA GLU A 95 15.55 15.02 16.19
C GLU A 95 14.26 15.81 15.93
N THR A 96 13.36 15.89 16.91
CA THR A 96 12.05 16.55 16.73
C THR A 96 12.12 18.02 16.29
N ALA A 97 13.21 18.73 16.60
CA ALA A 97 13.35 20.17 16.34
C ALA A 97 13.71 20.55 14.90
N PHE A 98 14.31 19.66 14.09
CA PHE A 98 14.95 20.06 12.82
C PHE A 98 14.55 19.22 11.58
N GLU A 99 13.43 18.51 11.62
CA GLU A 99 13.01 17.70 10.47
C GLU A 99 12.22 18.52 9.41
N PRO A 100 12.80 18.80 8.22
CA PRO A 100 12.08 19.51 7.15
C PRO A 100 10.88 18.71 6.61
N THR A 101 10.81 17.40 6.89
CA THR A 101 9.75 16.50 6.44
C THR A 101 8.65 16.24 7.46
N ASN A 102 8.58 17.03 8.53
CA ASN A 102 7.46 16.97 9.47
C ASN A 102 6.09 17.01 8.77
N ALA A 103 5.97 17.77 7.68
CA ALA A 103 4.75 17.82 6.87
C ALA A 103 4.39 16.46 6.25
N ALA A 104 5.35 15.75 5.64
CA ALA A 104 5.07 14.48 4.96
C ALA A 104 4.60 13.39 5.91
N ARG A 105 5.18 13.32 7.13
CA ARG A 105 4.77 12.35 8.16
C ARG A 105 3.39 12.66 8.74
N LYS A 106 3.13 13.93 9.06
CA LYS A 106 1.83 14.38 9.55
C LYS A 106 0.74 14.04 8.55
N VAL A 107 0.97 14.35 7.26
CA VAL A 107 0.06 13.97 6.17
C VAL A 107 -0.13 12.46 6.12
N LEU A 108 0.94 11.66 6.16
CA LEU A 108 0.82 10.20 6.13
C LEU A 108 -0.05 9.65 7.28
N ARG A 109 0.17 10.13 8.51
CA ARG A 109 -0.57 9.69 9.69
C ARG A 109 -2.05 10.06 9.61
N VAL A 110 -2.35 11.28 9.16
CA VAL A 110 -3.74 11.71 8.93
C VAL A 110 -4.40 10.84 7.86
N LEU A 111 -3.71 10.56 6.75
CA LEU A 111 -4.22 9.70 5.69
C LEU A 111 -4.49 8.26 6.17
N VAL A 112 -3.61 7.70 7.00
CA VAL A 112 -3.79 6.38 7.61
C VAL A 112 -5.07 6.33 8.46
N LEU A 113 -5.36 7.38 9.24
CA LEU A 113 -6.58 7.45 10.04
C LEU A 113 -7.85 7.60 9.18
N ILE A 114 -7.79 8.43 8.14
CA ILE A 114 -8.93 8.60 7.20
C ILE A 114 -9.18 7.29 6.45
N GLU A 115 -8.13 6.62 5.99
CA GLU A 115 -8.24 5.33 5.29
C GLU A 115 -8.78 4.24 6.20
N LEU A 116 -8.41 4.21 7.48
CA LEU A 116 -9.00 3.31 8.46
C LEU A 116 -10.51 3.55 8.62
N ALA A 117 -10.94 4.81 8.69
CA ALA A 117 -12.35 5.18 8.81
C ALA A 117 -13.16 4.79 7.55
N ILE A 118 -12.59 4.98 6.35
CA ILE A 118 -13.24 4.58 5.09
C ILE A 118 -13.29 3.07 4.96
N ALA A 119 -12.21 2.36 5.34
CA ALA A 119 -12.15 0.91 5.29
C ALA A 119 -13.16 0.28 6.26
N SER A 120 -13.29 0.80 7.48
CA SER A 120 -14.28 0.32 8.46
C SER A 120 -15.71 0.59 7.98
N LEU A 121 -16.00 1.80 7.48
CA LEU A 121 -17.30 2.13 6.89
C LEU A 121 -17.65 1.18 5.74
N THR A 122 -16.71 0.98 4.81
CA THR A 122 -16.89 0.09 3.65
C THR A 122 -17.10 -1.37 4.09
N ALA A 123 -16.36 -1.84 5.10
CA ALA A 123 -16.51 -3.19 5.64
C ALA A 123 -17.88 -3.39 6.27
N VAL A 124 -18.37 -2.43 7.06
CA VAL A 124 -19.71 -2.47 7.66
C VAL A 124 -20.80 -2.48 6.60
N LEU A 125 -20.72 -1.59 5.59
CA LEU A 125 -21.71 -1.53 4.52
C LEU A 125 -21.73 -2.81 3.67
N ASN A 126 -20.56 -3.37 3.35
CA ASN A 126 -20.48 -4.68 2.68
C ASN A 126 -21.07 -5.79 3.55
N PHE A 127 -20.76 -5.80 4.85
CA PHE A 127 -21.32 -6.79 5.76
C PHE A 127 -22.85 -6.70 5.83
N VAL A 128 -23.43 -5.51 5.96
CA VAL A 128 -24.89 -5.31 5.92
C VAL A 128 -25.48 -5.80 4.59
N THR A 129 -24.80 -5.51 3.48
CA THR A 129 -25.24 -5.93 2.15
C THR A 129 -25.22 -7.46 1.99
N TYR A 130 -24.22 -8.14 2.58
CA TYR A 130 -24.09 -9.60 2.49
C TYR A 130 -24.83 -10.38 3.59
N SER A 131 -25.11 -9.77 4.75
CA SER A 131 -25.82 -10.40 5.88
C SER A 131 -27.33 -10.14 5.86
N GLY A 132 -27.77 -9.19 5.03
CA GLY A 132 -29.19 -8.94 4.77
C GLY A 132 -29.90 -10.22 4.38
N THR A 133 -30.69 -10.74 5.31
CA THR A 133 -31.42 -12.00 5.31
C THR A 133 -32.25 -12.17 4.04
N GLY A 134 -31.83 -13.03 3.10
CA GLY A 134 -32.66 -13.82 2.16
C GLY A 134 -33.83 -13.19 1.40
N ALA A 135 -34.06 -11.89 1.52
CA ALA A 135 -35.15 -11.19 0.88
C ALA A 135 -34.66 -10.79 -0.51
N ALA A 136 -35.49 -11.11 -1.49
CA ALA A 136 -35.33 -10.86 -2.92
C ALA A 136 -34.51 -9.59 -3.24
N PRO A 137 -33.76 -9.57 -4.36
CA PRO A 137 -33.07 -8.37 -4.82
C PRO A 137 -34.05 -7.20 -4.71
N VAL A 138 -33.76 -6.26 -3.80
CA VAL A 138 -34.62 -5.12 -3.52
C VAL A 138 -34.60 -4.23 -4.75
N ALA A 139 -35.46 -4.56 -5.69
CA ALA A 139 -35.68 -3.84 -6.93
C ALA A 139 -36.28 -2.48 -6.56
N GLY A 140 -35.43 -1.46 -6.53
CA GLY A 140 -35.86 -0.06 -6.49
C GLY A 140 -35.57 0.66 -5.19
N ALA A 141 -34.87 1.78 -5.32
CA ALA A 141 -34.72 2.89 -4.36
C ALA A 141 -33.85 2.70 -3.10
N GLY A 142 -33.90 1.59 -2.35
CA GLY A 142 -33.13 1.47 -1.08
C GLY A 142 -31.62 1.25 -1.26
N LEU A 143 -31.24 0.46 -2.27
CA LEU A 143 -29.85 0.16 -2.63
C LEU A 143 -29.12 1.34 -3.30
N THR A 144 -29.82 2.39 -3.74
CA THR A 144 -29.16 3.53 -4.39
C THR A 144 -28.42 4.39 -3.37
N ALA A 145 -28.96 4.61 -2.16
CA ALA A 145 -28.28 5.41 -1.15
C ALA A 145 -27.00 4.72 -0.64
N VAL A 146 -27.08 3.45 -0.24
CA VAL A 146 -25.90 2.67 0.17
C VAL A 146 -24.91 2.52 -0.99
N GLY A 147 -25.41 2.25 -2.20
CA GLY A 147 -24.60 2.19 -3.41
C GLY A 147 -23.86 3.50 -3.70
N MET A 148 -24.54 4.64 -3.59
CA MET A 148 -23.93 5.97 -3.76
C MET A 148 -22.86 6.25 -2.70
N VAL A 149 -23.09 5.87 -1.44
CA VAL A 149 -22.08 6.00 -0.37
C VAL A 149 -20.87 5.12 -0.67
N LEU A 150 -21.08 3.88 -1.12
CA LEU A 150 -19.97 3.00 -1.52
C LEU A 150 -19.20 3.58 -2.70
N VAL A 151 -19.88 4.09 -3.73
CA VAL A 151 -19.23 4.74 -4.88
C VAL A 151 -18.41 5.96 -4.42
N ALA A 152 -18.99 6.83 -3.58
CA ALA A 152 -18.29 7.98 -3.03
C ALA A 152 -17.06 7.56 -2.20
N ALA A 153 -17.19 6.53 -1.35
CA ALA A 153 -16.09 5.96 -0.58
C ALA A 153 -14.99 5.40 -1.47
N ARG A 154 -15.34 4.77 -2.61
CA ARG A 154 -14.35 4.29 -3.59
C ARG A 154 -13.61 5.43 -4.27
N VAL A 155 -14.31 6.47 -4.71
CA VAL A 155 -13.69 7.66 -5.31
C VAL A 155 -12.75 8.34 -4.31
N ALA A 156 -13.21 8.55 -3.08
CA ALA A 156 -12.39 9.09 -2.00
C ALA A 156 -11.15 8.21 -1.73
N SER A 157 -11.31 6.89 -1.72
CA SER A 157 -10.21 5.94 -1.52
C SER A 157 -9.13 6.06 -2.60
N VAL A 158 -9.51 6.27 -3.87
CA VAL A 158 -8.56 6.45 -4.97
C VAL A 158 -7.76 7.74 -4.79
N VAL A 159 -8.42 8.84 -4.44
CA VAL A 159 -7.76 10.13 -4.19
C VAL A 159 -6.80 10.02 -3.01
N LEU A 160 -7.25 9.44 -1.89
CA LEU A 160 -6.43 9.24 -0.70
C LEU A 160 -5.24 8.33 -0.98
N TYR A 161 -5.43 7.26 -1.77
CA TYR A 161 -4.35 6.39 -2.20
C TYR A 161 -3.27 7.16 -2.97
N ALA A 162 -3.67 8.04 -3.89
CA ALA A 162 -2.73 8.88 -4.64
C ALA A 162 -1.96 9.82 -3.70
N ILE A 163 -2.64 10.56 -2.82
CA ILE A 163 -1.99 11.48 -1.88
C ILE A 163 -1.04 10.71 -0.95
N LYS A 164 -1.48 9.55 -0.43
CA LYS A 164 -0.68 8.68 0.43
C LYS A 164 0.56 8.19 -0.30
N PHE A 165 0.43 7.76 -1.55
CA PHE A 165 1.55 7.33 -2.37
C PHE A 165 2.61 8.44 -2.49
N PHE A 166 2.23 9.66 -2.84
CA PHE A 166 3.17 10.78 -2.93
C PHE A 166 3.80 11.12 -1.57
N ALA A 167 3.02 11.08 -0.49
CA ALA A 167 3.52 11.30 0.87
C ALA A 167 4.57 10.25 1.27
N VAL A 168 4.31 8.96 1.00
CA VAL A 168 5.28 7.89 1.26
C VAL A 168 6.52 8.05 0.40
N MET A 169 6.39 8.34 -0.89
CA MET A 169 7.55 8.48 -1.78
C MET A 169 8.43 9.67 -1.37
N ARG A 170 7.82 10.80 -0.97
CA ARG A 170 8.54 11.94 -0.43
C ARG A 170 9.25 11.61 0.88
N TYR A 171 8.56 10.91 1.79
CA TYR A 171 9.16 10.49 3.06
C TYR A 171 10.29 9.45 2.85
N THR A 172 10.10 8.49 1.96
CA THR A 172 11.10 7.47 1.61
C THR A 172 12.34 8.10 0.99
N ARG A 173 12.17 9.10 0.11
CA ARG A 173 13.29 9.85 -0.47
C ARG A 173 14.09 10.60 0.59
N TRP A 174 13.42 11.21 1.55
CA TRP A 174 14.07 11.86 2.69
C TRP A 174 14.75 10.85 3.62
N LEU A 175 14.14 9.69 3.87
CA LEU A 175 14.81 8.65 4.64
C LEU A 175 16.04 8.12 3.88
N ALA A 176 15.96 8.06 2.56
CA ALA A 176 17.05 7.66 1.69
C ALA A 176 18.20 8.66 1.66
N SER A 177 18.00 9.97 1.87
CA SER A 177 19.13 10.91 1.96
C SER A 177 19.97 10.71 3.22
N ARG A 178 19.44 10.03 4.24
CA ARG A 178 20.15 9.64 5.47
C ARG A 178 20.90 8.31 5.35
N VAL A 179 20.71 7.60 4.25
CA VAL A 179 21.41 6.35 3.88
C VAL A 179 22.31 6.69 2.69
N PRO A 180 23.58 6.24 2.66
CA PRO A 180 24.47 6.56 1.54
C PRO A 180 24.13 5.76 0.26
N ASP A 181 22.89 5.80 -0.23
CA ASP A 181 22.44 5.06 -1.42
C ASP A 181 21.76 5.98 -2.44
N THR A 182 22.55 6.48 -3.39
CA THR A 182 22.09 7.34 -4.50
C THR A 182 21.04 6.65 -5.37
N PHE A 183 21.07 5.32 -5.48
CA PHE A 183 20.10 4.58 -6.29
C PHE A 183 18.67 4.72 -5.75
N ILE A 184 18.48 4.68 -4.43
CA ILE A 184 17.13 4.83 -3.84
C ILE A 184 16.62 6.25 -4.06
N MET A 185 17.49 7.26 -3.95
CA MET A 185 17.14 8.65 -4.20
C MET A 185 16.71 8.89 -5.66
N ASP A 186 17.45 8.34 -6.62
CA ASP A 186 17.12 8.48 -8.04
C ASP A 186 15.83 7.73 -8.38
N ARG A 187 15.71 6.48 -7.90
CA ARG A 187 14.52 5.65 -8.15
C ARG A 187 13.27 6.22 -7.49
N THR A 188 13.34 6.77 -6.28
CA THR A 188 12.18 7.43 -5.66
C THR A 188 11.65 8.58 -6.51
N ARG A 189 12.53 9.37 -7.15
CA ARG A 189 12.12 10.44 -8.07
C ARG A 189 11.46 9.89 -9.33
N THR A 190 12.07 8.88 -9.97
CA THR A 190 11.49 8.25 -11.17
C THR A 190 10.15 7.58 -10.86
N TYR A 191 10.07 6.82 -9.77
CA TYR A 191 8.90 6.04 -9.38
C TYR A 191 7.73 6.91 -8.93
N MET A 192 7.99 8.13 -8.46
CA MET A 192 6.95 9.10 -8.12
C MET A 192 6.03 9.42 -9.31
N TRP A 193 6.55 9.37 -10.53
CA TRP A 193 5.76 9.60 -11.76
C TRP A 193 5.47 8.32 -12.52
N LEU A 194 6.43 7.39 -12.54
CA LEU A 194 6.30 6.13 -13.26
C LEU A 194 5.21 5.24 -12.65
N LEU A 195 5.13 5.11 -11.32
CA LEU A 195 4.20 4.16 -10.70
C LEU A 195 2.73 4.57 -10.86
N PRO A 196 2.31 5.84 -10.67
CA PRO A 196 0.94 6.25 -10.95
C PRO A 196 0.57 6.03 -12.42
N LEU A 197 1.47 6.38 -13.35
CA LEU A 197 1.25 6.18 -14.78
C LEU A 197 1.11 4.70 -15.13
N LEU A 198 1.98 3.85 -14.59
CA LEU A 198 1.93 2.41 -14.80
C LEU A 198 0.66 1.79 -14.19
N HIS A 199 0.22 2.32 -13.05
CA HIS A 199 -1.01 1.87 -12.41
C HIS A 199 -2.24 2.22 -13.23
N THR A 200 -2.35 3.44 -13.78
CA THR A 200 -3.51 3.88 -14.57
C THR A 200 -3.48 3.35 -15.99
N VAL A 201 -2.43 3.67 -16.76
CA VAL A 201 -2.30 3.27 -18.17
C VAL A 201 -2.12 1.77 -18.29
N GLY A 202 -1.30 1.16 -17.43
CA GLY A 202 -1.11 -0.29 -17.46
C GLY A 202 -2.35 -1.08 -17.03
N SER A 203 -3.21 -0.50 -16.17
CA SER A 203 -4.52 -1.06 -15.88
C SER A 203 -5.42 -1.01 -17.12
N MET A 204 -5.46 0.13 -17.81
CA MET A 204 -6.29 0.32 -19.01
C MET A 204 -5.86 -0.55 -20.21
N CYS A 205 -4.58 -0.73 -20.45
CA CYS A 205 -4.08 -1.42 -21.65
C CYS A 205 -4.00 -2.95 -21.49
N VAL A 206 -3.54 -3.45 -20.35
CA VAL A 206 -3.19 -4.89 -20.16
C VAL A 206 -3.81 -5.47 -18.89
N GLY A 207 -4.34 -4.64 -17.98
CA GLY A 207 -4.80 -5.06 -16.65
C GLY A 207 -3.69 -5.46 -15.67
N LEU A 208 -2.45 -5.68 -16.14
CA LEU A 208 -1.30 -6.07 -15.33
C LEU A 208 -0.52 -4.88 -14.72
N GLY A 209 -0.82 -3.65 -15.14
CA GLY A 209 -0.14 -2.43 -14.67
C GLY A 209 0.00 -2.32 -13.15
N PRO A 210 -1.09 -2.47 -12.38
CA PRO A 210 -1.05 -2.43 -10.92
C PRO A 210 -0.08 -3.44 -10.28
N LEU A 211 0.01 -4.66 -10.82
CA LEU A 211 0.91 -5.70 -10.30
C LEU A 211 2.38 -5.33 -10.51
N ILE A 212 2.73 -4.87 -11.71
CA ILE A 212 4.11 -4.45 -12.02
C ILE A 212 4.49 -3.24 -11.15
N ALA A 213 3.59 -2.28 -10.98
CA ALA A 213 3.81 -1.12 -10.11
C ALA A 213 4.06 -1.54 -8.65
N LEU A 214 3.27 -2.49 -8.12
CA LEU A 214 3.47 -3.03 -6.77
C LEU A 214 4.81 -3.75 -6.62
N VAL A 215 5.25 -4.52 -7.62
CA VAL A 215 6.55 -5.21 -7.60
C VAL A 215 7.71 -4.21 -7.58
N LEU A 216 7.67 -3.17 -8.42
CA LEU A 216 8.67 -2.11 -8.44
C LEU A 216 8.72 -1.35 -7.10
N TYR A 217 7.56 -1.03 -6.55
CA TYR A 217 7.44 -0.39 -5.24
C TYR A 217 7.97 -1.27 -4.11
N TRP A 218 7.65 -2.57 -4.13
CA TRP A 218 8.16 -3.56 -3.18
C TRP A 218 9.69 -3.64 -3.24
N ASN A 219 10.29 -3.67 -4.44
CA ASN A 219 11.74 -3.73 -4.62
C ASN A 219 12.45 -2.52 -3.97
N LEU A 220 11.90 -1.32 -4.17
CA LEU A 220 12.41 -0.09 -3.58
C LEU A 220 12.42 -0.15 -2.04
N LEU A 221 11.28 -0.52 -1.44
CA LEU A 221 11.15 -0.64 0.01
C LEU A 221 11.98 -1.79 0.59
N HIS A 222 12.11 -2.88 -0.15
CA HIS A 222 12.93 -4.02 0.25
C HIS A 222 14.42 -3.65 0.32
N ARG A 223 14.90 -2.84 -0.62
CA ARG A 223 16.26 -2.31 -0.59
C ARG A 223 16.49 -1.38 0.60
N MET A 224 15.54 -0.49 0.91
CA MET A 224 15.58 0.33 2.13
C MET A 224 15.64 -0.54 3.41
N ARG A 225 14.85 -1.61 3.46
CA ARG A 225 14.86 -2.58 4.56
C ARG A 225 16.22 -3.25 4.74
N LYS A 226 16.91 -3.61 3.66
CA LYS A 226 18.25 -4.21 3.72
C LYS A 226 19.28 -3.26 4.33
N HIS A 227 19.26 -1.99 3.95
CA HIS A 227 20.12 -0.96 4.55
C HIS A 227 19.88 -0.79 6.04
N LEU A 228 18.61 -0.67 6.44
CA LEU A 228 18.25 -0.57 7.86
C LEU A 228 18.72 -1.78 8.67
N LYS A 229 18.56 -3.00 8.13
CA LYS A 229 19.09 -4.21 8.79
C LYS A 229 20.61 -4.17 8.92
N SER A 230 21.32 -3.71 7.90
CA SER A 230 22.77 -3.58 7.94
C SER A 230 23.22 -2.57 9.00
N ILE A 231 22.60 -1.40 9.05
CA ILE A 231 22.90 -0.35 10.05
C ILE A 231 22.67 -0.86 11.46
N ILE A 232 21.56 -1.56 11.71
CA ILE A 232 21.27 -2.12 13.04
C ILE A 232 22.28 -3.20 13.43
N ALA A 233 22.78 -3.98 12.46
CA ALA A 233 23.73 -5.05 12.72
C ALA A 233 25.16 -4.54 12.97
N THR A 234 25.61 -3.51 12.23
CA THR A 234 27.00 -3.02 12.31
C THR A 234 27.16 -1.79 13.20
N GLY A 235 26.10 -1.01 13.41
CA GLY A 235 26.19 0.33 14.02
C GLY A 235 26.83 1.38 13.12
N GLU A 236 27.23 1.00 11.91
CA GLU A 236 27.92 1.86 10.95
C GLU A 236 27.01 2.22 9.77
N ARG A 237 27.46 3.16 8.95
CA ARG A 237 26.78 3.49 7.69
C ARG A 237 26.80 2.25 6.79
N ALA A 238 25.64 1.81 6.32
CA ALA A 238 25.57 0.68 5.40
C ALA A 238 26.32 1.01 4.10
N SER A 239 27.44 0.32 3.85
CA SER A 239 28.04 0.20 2.53
C SER A 239 27.50 -1.09 1.90
N LEU A 240 26.77 -0.98 0.79
CA LEU A 240 26.43 -2.17 0.01
C LEU A 240 27.55 -2.36 -1.02
N SER A 241 28.34 -3.42 -0.84
CA SER A 241 29.42 -3.80 -1.75
C SER A 241 28.94 -3.78 -3.20
N GLY A 242 29.55 -2.94 -4.05
CA GLY A 242 29.24 -2.81 -5.47
C GLY A 242 28.25 -1.68 -5.85
N LEU A 243 27.80 -0.86 -4.89
CA LEU A 243 26.82 0.22 -5.15
C LEU A 243 27.24 1.61 -4.66
N ASP A 244 28.36 1.73 -3.95
CA ASP A 244 28.94 3.01 -3.53
C ASP A 244 29.59 3.71 -4.74
N ARG A 245 28.76 4.28 -5.61
CA ARG A 245 29.25 5.31 -6.52
C ARG A 245 29.57 6.55 -5.67
N PRO A 246 30.76 7.16 -5.81
CA PRO A 246 31.07 8.38 -5.09
C PRO A 246 29.97 9.41 -5.36
N MET A 247 29.43 10.00 -4.30
CA MET A 247 28.38 11.02 -4.42
C MET A 247 28.91 12.14 -5.31
N PRO A 248 28.19 12.54 -6.38
CA PRO A 248 28.62 13.67 -7.19
C PRO A 248 28.75 14.88 -6.26
N THR A 249 29.97 15.40 -6.13
CA THR A 249 30.21 16.62 -5.36
C THR A 249 29.49 17.74 -6.09
N SER A 250 28.31 18.14 -5.58
CA SER A 250 27.57 19.28 -6.12
C SER A 250 28.47 20.51 -6.00
N ARG A 251 28.95 21.00 -7.14
CA ARG A 251 29.56 22.33 -7.28
C ARG A 251 28.47 23.39 -7.23
#